data_AF-A0A1G1ZG62-F1
#
_entry.id   AF-A0A1G1ZG62-F1
#
_cell.length_a   1.000
_cell.length_b   1.000
_cell.length_c   1.000
_cell.angle_alpha   90.00
_cell.angle_beta   90.00
_cell.angle_gamma   90.00
#
_symmetry.space_group_name_H-M   'P 1'
#
loop_
_entity.id
_entity.type
_entity.pdbx_description
1 polymer ?
#
loop_
_entity_poly.entity_id
_entity_poly.type
_entity_poly.pdbx_seq_one_letter_code
_entity_poly.pdbx_strand_id
1 'polypeptide(L)'
;MILNLRDELVGLSARRLFVRSHQELLNKQKIRKLVYRYYHFHISATRLLWGEERCCFDELREYGIFQIWTKEFIDAFVLYLKKTLSCPNALILDCGAGNGLLTFWLKKYGFNIVAVDSKSDEWEFTQNGKIPDWVLQMEVSEALEKFQPELVIASWMPPSWGYSLFDNYEWTDNFHSCPSVKEYILIGEESDEGNIPQCGSFYSWEGSPNWPRKDLPQLNALSLSYLDFLQKIERDRKSIICSFKKV
;
A
#
# COMPACT_ATOMS: atom_id res chain seq x y z
N MET A 1 -11.31 6.68 25.35
CA MET A 1 -11.39 8.16 25.44
C MET A 1 -10.04 8.83 25.71
N ILE A 2 -9.16 8.28 26.56
CA ILE A 2 -7.84 8.88 26.91
C ILE A 2 -6.83 8.96 25.74
N LEU A 3 -6.85 8.00 24.80
CA LEU A 3 -5.95 7.99 23.63
C LEU A 3 -6.10 9.22 22.72
N ASN A 4 -7.28 9.86 22.72
CA ASN A 4 -7.55 10.97 21.80
C ASN A 4 -6.88 12.28 22.26
N LEU A 5 -6.72 12.50 23.57
CA LEU A 5 -6.17 13.76 24.08
C LEU A 5 -4.67 13.88 23.81
N ARG A 6 -3.91 12.78 24.01
CA ARG A 6 -2.47 12.76 23.75
C ARG A 6 -2.16 13.01 22.27
N ASP A 7 -2.88 12.35 21.37
CA ASP A 7 -2.68 12.54 19.93
C ASP A 7 -3.01 13.96 19.49
N GLU A 8 -4.07 14.56 20.04
CA GLU A 8 -4.34 15.98 19.78
C GLU A 8 -3.23 16.89 20.37
N LEU A 9 -2.62 16.57 21.50
CA LEU A 9 -1.58 17.42 22.09
C LEU A 9 -0.23 17.31 21.35
N VAL A 10 0.26 16.09 21.13
CA VAL A 10 1.62 15.84 20.61
C VAL A 10 1.64 15.23 19.22
N GLY A 11 0.49 15.11 18.55
CA GLY A 11 0.37 14.44 17.27
C GLY A 11 0.45 12.92 17.36
N LEU A 12 0.51 12.25 16.21
CA LEU A 12 0.52 10.80 16.04
C LEU A 12 1.88 10.32 15.48
N SER A 13 2.58 9.46 16.23
CA SER A 13 3.81 8.80 15.76
C SER A 13 3.51 7.65 14.80
N ALA A 14 4.49 7.15 14.05
CA ALA A 14 4.32 5.98 13.16
C ALA A 14 3.75 4.76 13.91
N ARG A 15 4.31 4.43 15.09
CA ARG A 15 3.79 3.35 15.95
C ARG A 15 2.32 3.54 16.33
N ARG A 16 1.95 4.76 16.72
CA ARG A 16 0.57 5.05 17.14
C ARG A 16 -0.37 5.06 15.95
N LEU A 17 0.09 5.55 14.79
CA LEU A 17 -0.64 5.46 13.54
C LEU A 17 -0.90 4.00 13.18
N PHE A 18 0.12 3.14 13.20
CA PHE A 18 -0.02 1.71 12.95
C PHE A 18 -1.11 1.07 13.82
N VAL A 19 -1.02 1.25 15.14
CA VAL A 19 -1.99 0.69 16.10
C VAL A 19 -3.39 1.24 15.84
N ARG A 20 -3.51 2.55 15.63
CA ARG A 20 -4.80 3.23 15.47
C ARG A 20 -5.47 2.88 14.15
N SER A 21 -4.71 2.70 13.08
CA SER A 21 -5.25 2.31 11.78
C SER A 21 -5.91 0.93 11.79
N HIS A 22 -5.52 0.03 12.70
CA HIS A 22 -6.21 -1.26 12.93
C HIS A 22 -7.52 -1.13 13.73
N GLN A 23 -7.73 0.01 14.40
CA GLN A 23 -8.88 0.26 15.26
C GLN A 23 -9.94 1.09 14.54
N GLU A 24 -9.52 2.14 13.84
CA GLU A 24 -10.41 3.07 13.15
C GLU A 24 -9.81 3.60 11.84
N LEU A 25 -10.69 3.90 10.90
CA LEU A 25 -10.35 4.68 9.71
C LEU A 25 -10.43 6.17 10.04
N LEU A 26 -9.29 6.84 9.97
CA LEU A 26 -9.21 8.28 10.18
C LEU A 26 -9.41 9.02 8.85
N ASN A 27 -10.05 10.18 8.92
CA ASN A 27 -10.19 11.08 7.78
C ASN A 27 -8.82 11.63 7.35
N LYS A 28 -8.60 11.80 6.04
CA LYS A 28 -7.35 12.29 5.44
C LYS A 28 -6.82 13.55 6.12
N GLN A 29 -7.67 14.55 6.32
CA GLN A 29 -7.28 15.82 6.95
C GLN A 29 -6.83 15.64 8.41
N LYS A 30 -7.49 14.74 9.15
CA LYS A 30 -7.14 14.43 10.55
C LYS A 30 -5.78 13.74 10.61
N ILE A 31 -5.54 12.75 9.75
CA ILE A 31 -4.22 12.09 9.66
C ILE A 31 -3.14 13.12 9.37
N ARG A 32 -3.29 13.94 8.32
CA ARG A 32 -2.32 14.99 7.99
C ARG A 32 -2.04 15.86 9.21
N LYS A 33 -3.07 16.44 9.83
CA LYS A 33 -2.92 17.30 11.02
C LYS A 33 -2.14 16.61 12.14
N LEU A 34 -2.51 15.38 12.49
CA LEU A 34 -1.91 14.65 13.61
C LEU A 34 -0.46 14.22 13.34
N VAL A 35 -0.20 13.72 12.14
CA VAL A 35 1.14 13.32 11.68
C VAL A 35 2.04 14.56 11.62
N TYR A 36 1.62 15.63 10.91
CA TYR A 36 2.38 16.88 10.88
C TYR A 36 2.64 17.46 12.26
N ARG A 37 1.66 17.43 13.17
CA ARG A 37 1.84 17.93 14.54
C ARG A 37 2.92 17.16 15.30
N TYR A 38 2.94 15.83 15.18
CA TYR A 38 3.97 15.01 15.81
C TYR A 38 5.35 15.40 15.30
N TYR A 39 5.50 15.47 13.98
CA TYR A 39 6.79 15.79 13.39
C TYR A 39 7.21 17.22 13.63
N HIS A 40 6.31 18.20 13.60
CA HIS A 40 6.69 19.57 13.98
C HIS A 40 7.13 19.65 15.45
N PHE A 41 6.42 18.98 16.36
CA PHE A 41 6.78 18.98 17.78
C PHE A 41 8.12 18.28 18.04
N HIS A 42 8.36 17.15 17.38
CA HIS A 42 9.55 16.33 17.60
C HIS A 42 10.77 16.77 16.78
N ILE A 43 10.61 17.19 15.51
CA ILE A 43 11.71 17.69 14.66
C ILE A 43 12.31 18.97 15.24
N SER A 44 11.50 19.90 15.77
CA SER A 44 12.04 21.10 16.43
C SER A 44 12.93 20.74 17.63
N ALA A 45 12.61 19.66 18.35
CA ALA A 45 13.41 19.20 19.49
C ALA A 45 14.63 18.39 19.05
N THR A 46 14.51 17.50 18.06
CA THR A 46 15.62 16.65 17.60
C THR A 46 16.64 17.40 16.74
N ARG A 47 16.20 18.34 15.91
CA ARG A 47 17.09 19.24 15.15
C ARG A 47 17.98 20.08 16.07
N LEU A 48 17.47 20.45 17.24
CA LEU A 48 18.22 21.19 18.26
C LEU A 48 19.29 20.34 18.95
N LEU A 49 19.08 19.02 19.02
CA LEU A 49 19.90 18.11 19.83
C LEU A 49 20.86 17.25 19.00
N TRP A 50 20.53 16.90 17.75
CA TRP A 50 21.21 15.83 17.01
C TRP A 50 21.65 16.20 15.59
N GLY A 51 21.40 17.43 15.12
CA GLY A 51 21.90 17.93 13.83
C GLY A 51 21.31 17.26 12.57
N GLU A 52 20.67 16.10 12.68
CA GLU A 52 20.08 15.36 11.57
C GLU A 52 18.54 15.36 11.61
N GLU A 53 17.93 15.66 10.47
CA GLU A 53 16.50 15.42 10.23
C GLU A 53 16.30 13.91 9.97
N ARG A 54 16.34 13.08 11.03
CA ARG A 54 15.71 11.75 10.96
C ARG A 54 14.22 11.98 10.74
N CYS A 55 13.83 11.96 9.49
CA CYS A 55 12.50 12.32 9.12
C CYS A 55 11.52 11.21 9.50
N CYS A 56 10.25 11.59 9.59
CA CYS A 56 9.05 10.75 9.69
C CYS A 56 9.07 9.40 8.95
N PHE A 57 9.86 9.32 7.89
CA PHE A 57 9.79 8.32 6.84
C PHE A 57 10.33 6.96 7.26
N ASP A 58 11.49 6.93 7.93
CA ASP A 58 12.11 5.68 8.36
C ASP A 58 11.22 4.98 9.40
N GLU A 59 10.65 5.76 10.33
CA GLU A 59 9.72 5.23 11.32
C GLU A 59 8.47 4.61 10.65
N LEU A 60 7.89 5.22 9.61
CA LEU A 60 6.71 4.64 8.93
C LEU A 60 7.07 3.31 8.23
N ARG A 61 8.23 3.24 7.58
CA ARG A 61 8.72 2.02 6.92
C ARG A 61 9.03 0.91 7.92
N GLU A 62 9.53 1.22 9.11
CA GLU A 62 9.71 0.24 10.19
C GLU A 62 8.40 -0.46 10.59
N TYR A 63 7.24 0.17 10.36
CA TYR A 63 5.91 -0.43 10.59
C TYR A 63 5.23 -0.94 9.30
N GLY A 64 5.96 -0.97 8.18
CA GLY A 64 5.41 -1.37 6.87
C GLY A 64 4.31 -0.43 6.36
N ILE A 65 4.35 0.85 6.74
CA ILE A 65 3.36 1.85 6.31
C ILE A 65 3.91 2.61 5.11
N PHE A 66 3.71 2.04 3.93
CA PHE A 66 3.98 2.73 2.66
C PHE A 66 2.77 3.53 2.18
N GLN A 67 1.58 2.97 2.42
CA GLN A 67 0.29 3.59 2.16
C GLN A 67 -0.49 3.75 3.47
N ILE A 68 -1.14 4.89 3.64
CA ILE A 68 -2.05 5.17 4.76
C ILE A 68 -3.48 5.17 4.22
N TRP A 69 -4.24 4.16 4.61
CA TRP A 69 -5.64 3.99 4.21
C TRP A 69 -6.54 4.96 4.98
N THR A 70 -6.96 6.03 4.31
CA THR A 70 -7.90 7.00 4.86
C THR A 70 -9.32 6.43 4.80
N LYS A 71 -10.22 6.96 5.65
CA LYS A 71 -11.64 6.59 5.59
C LYS A 71 -12.23 6.87 4.21
N GLU A 72 -11.92 8.04 3.66
CA GLU A 72 -12.43 8.48 2.37
C GLU A 72 -11.94 7.55 1.25
N PHE A 73 -10.66 7.14 1.29
CA PHE A 73 -10.12 6.19 0.33
C PHE A 73 -10.83 4.84 0.42
N ILE A 74 -10.95 4.25 1.61
CA ILE A 74 -11.60 2.94 1.77
C ILE A 74 -13.05 2.99 1.32
N ASP A 75 -13.82 4.01 1.70
CA ASP A 75 -15.22 4.15 1.28
C ASP A 75 -15.33 4.24 -0.26
N ALA A 76 -14.48 5.05 -0.90
CA ALA A 76 -14.47 5.18 -2.36
C ALA A 76 -14.00 3.89 -3.05
N PHE A 77 -13.02 3.19 -2.47
CA PHE A 77 -12.47 1.96 -3.02
C PHE A 77 -13.46 0.80 -2.90
N VAL A 78 -14.21 0.70 -1.79
CA VAL A 78 -15.34 -0.23 -1.64
C VAL A 78 -16.39 -0.01 -2.74
N LEU A 79 -16.73 1.25 -3.04
CA LEU A 79 -17.68 1.57 -4.12
C LEU A 79 -17.13 1.21 -5.50
N TYR A 80 -15.83 1.38 -5.72
CA TYR A 80 -15.16 0.95 -6.94
C TYR A 80 -15.25 -0.58 -7.09
N LEU A 81 -14.79 -1.33 -6.09
CA LEU A 81 -14.78 -2.79 -6.12
C LEU A 81 -16.19 -3.39 -6.32
N LYS A 82 -17.22 -2.84 -5.65
CA LYS A 82 -18.62 -3.28 -5.85
C LYS A 82 -19.13 -3.12 -7.29
N LYS A 83 -18.61 -2.15 -8.05
CA LYS A 83 -18.98 -1.93 -9.46
C LYS A 83 -18.16 -2.79 -10.42
N THR A 84 -16.94 -3.15 -10.01
CA THR A 84 -15.98 -3.86 -10.85
C THR A 84 -16.17 -5.37 -10.81
N LEU A 85 -16.40 -5.93 -9.62
CA LEU A 85 -16.54 -7.38 -9.45
C LEU A 85 -17.79 -7.90 -10.17
N SER A 86 -17.64 -9.05 -10.83
CA SER A 86 -18.73 -9.69 -11.58
C SER A 86 -19.85 -10.20 -10.67
N CYS A 87 -19.52 -10.56 -9.43
CA CYS A 87 -20.49 -10.97 -8.42
C CYS A 87 -20.02 -10.57 -7.01
N PRO A 88 -20.94 -10.45 -6.03
CA PRO A 88 -20.59 -10.01 -4.67
C PRO A 88 -19.57 -10.88 -3.93
N ASN A 89 -19.46 -12.16 -4.30
CA ASN A 89 -18.57 -13.13 -3.64
C ASN A 89 -17.30 -13.46 -4.47
N ALA A 90 -17.06 -12.72 -5.56
CA ALA A 90 -15.85 -12.86 -6.34
C ALA A 90 -14.62 -12.70 -5.44
N LEU A 91 -13.65 -13.62 -5.59
CA LEU A 91 -12.46 -13.64 -4.75
C LEU A 91 -11.49 -12.54 -5.19
N ILE A 92 -11.04 -11.76 -4.22
CA ILE A 92 -9.95 -10.80 -4.35
C ILE A 92 -8.68 -11.39 -3.71
N LEU A 93 -7.55 -11.25 -4.38
CA LEU A 93 -6.25 -11.55 -3.81
C LEU A 93 -5.47 -10.24 -3.57
N ASP A 94 -5.07 -9.99 -2.32
CA ASP A 94 -4.19 -8.88 -1.92
C ASP A 94 -2.76 -9.42 -1.84
N CYS A 95 -1.97 -9.15 -2.87
CA CYS A 95 -0.59 -9.61 -3.04
C CYS A 95 0.39 -8.60 -2.43
N GLY A 96 1.39 -9.09 -1.68
CA GLY A 96 2.30 -8.20 -0.95
C GLY A 96 1.55 -7.42 0.12
N ALA A 97 0.60 -8.08 0.79
CA ALA A 97 -0.33 -7.41 1.71
C ALA A 97 0.37 -6.78 2.93
N GLY A 98 1.64 -7.13 3.19
CA GLY A 98 2.41 -6.66 4.32
C GLY A 98 1.68 -6.92 5.64
N ASN A 99 1.33 -5.86 6.35
CA ASN A 99 0.56 -5.94 7.60
C ASN A 99 -0.94 -6.29 7.42
N GLY A 100 -1.41 -6.44 6.18
CA GLY A 100 -2.78 -6.81 5.83
C GLY A 100 -3.82 -5.70 6.03
N LEU A 101 -3.43 -4.48 6.40
CA LEU A 101 -4.38 -3.47 6.84
C LEU A 101 -5.47 -3.14 5.80
N LEU A 102 -5.14 -3.15 4.51
CA LEU A 102 -6.13 -2.98 3.43
C LEU A 102 -7.14 -4.12 3.44
N THR A 103 -6.66 -5.37 3.38
CA THR A 103 -7.50 -6.58 3.49
C THR A 103 -8.38 -6.57 4.75
N PHE A 104 -7.83 -6.19 5.90
CA PHE A 104 -8.59 -6.12 7.15
C PHE A 104 -9.82 -5.21 7.02
N TRP A 105 -9.64 -4.02 6.44
CA TRP A 105 -10.75 -3.10 6.23
C TRP A 105 -11.72 -3.62 5.17
N LEU A 106 -11.25 -4.13 4.03
CA LEU A 106 -12.13 -4.67 2.99
C LEU A 106 -12.98 -5.85 3.48
N LYS A 107 -12.43 -6.74 4.34
CA LYS A 107 -13.22 -7.80 4.99
C LYS A 107 -14.38 -7.26 5.82
N LYS A 108 -14.20 -6.13 6.53
CA LYS A 108 -15.30 -5.50 7.29
C LYS A 108 -16.43 -4.97 6.41
N TYR A 109 -16.17 -4.71 5.13
CA TYR A 109 -17.20 -4.35 4.15
C TYR A 109 -17.80 -5.56 3.41
N GLY A 110 -17.44 -6.78 3.82
CA GLY A 110 -18.02 -8.03 3.32
C GLY A 110 -17.36 -8.60 2.06
N PHE A 111 -16.18 -8.12 1.67
CA PHE A 111 -15.47 -8.68 0.53
C PHE A 111 -14.88 -10.06 0.85
N ASN A 112 -14.98 -10.97 -0.11
CA ASN A 112 -14.23 -12.22 -0.13
C ASN A 112 -12.79 -11.91 -0.59
N ILE A 113 -11.88 -11.68 0.36
CA ILE A 113 -10.51 -11.27 0.09
C ILE A 113 -9.50 -12.07 0.92
N VAL A 114 -8.43 -12.50 0.28
CA VAL A 114 -7.30 -13.22 0.89
C VAL A 114 -6.04 -12.35 0.78
N ALA A 115 -5.32 -12.20 1.90
CA ALA A 115 -4.03 -11.52 1.95
C ALA A 115 -2.90 -12.54 1.89
N VAL A 116 -1.94 -12.30 1.00
CA VAL A 116 -0.71 -13.09 0.87
C VAL A 116 0.50 -12.17 0.89
N ASP A 117 1.57 -12.65 1.49
CA ASP A 117 2.87 -11.97 1.53
C ASP A 117 3.96 -13.04 1.66
N SER A 118 5.08 -12.95 0.94
CA SER A 118 6.15 -13.94 1.06
C SER A 118 6.86 -13.88 2.42
N LYS A 119 6.68 -12.78 3.17
CA LYS A 119 7.39 -12.47 4.41
C LYS A 119 8.90 -12.57 4.22
N SER A 120 9.42 -12.03 3.12
CA SER A 120 10.86 -12.01 2.88
C SER A 120 11.59 -11.34 4.05
N ASP A 121 12.78 -11.82 4.37
CA ASP A 121 13.63 -11.30 5.46
C ASP A 121 14.23 -9.92 5.13
N GLU A 122 13.88 -9.34 3.98
CA GLU A 122 14.45 -8.10 3.48
C GLU A 122 13.93 -6.85 4.21
N TRP A 123 12.77 -6.96 4.88
CA TRP A 123 12.12 -5.84 5.52
C TRP A 123 12.01 -6.06 7.03
N GLU A 124 12.57 -5.17 7.85
CA GLU A 124 12.55 -5.34 9.31
C GLU A 124 11.14 -5.54 9.92
N PHE A 125 10.09 -5.02 9.27
CA PHE A 125 8.73 -5.20 9.76
C PHE A 125 8.19 -6.62 9.54
N THR A 126 8.71 -7.38 8.57
CA THR A 126 8.34 -8.78 8.33
C THR A 126 8.89 -9.68 9.45
N GLN A 127 10.08 -9.36 9.97
CA GLN A 127 10.74 -10.13 11.03
C GLN A 127 10.20 -9.87 12.43
N ASN A 128 9.71 -8.66 12.71
CA ASN A 128 9.31 -8.26 14.05
C ASN A 128 7.87 -8.67 14.45
N GLY A 129 7.31 -9.70 13.80
CA GLY A 129 5.95 -10.18 14.09
C GLY A 129 4.84 -9.15 13.83
N LYS A 130 5.11 -8.15 12.99
CA LYS A 130 4.13 -7.09 12.65
C LYS A 130 3.16 -7.51 11.54
N ILE A 131 3.44 -8.64 10.87
CA ILE A 131 2.53 -9.26 9.91
C ILE A 131 1.61 -10.23 10.67
N PRO A 132 0.28 -10.04 10.64
CA PRO A 132 -0.64 -10.95 11.29
C PRO A 132 -0.60 -12.37 10.72
N ASP A 133 -0.83 -13.39 11.54
CA ASP A 133 -0.84 -14.80 11.12
C ASP A 133 -1.90 -15.13 10.06
N TRP A 134 -2.95 -14.31 9.95
CA TRP A 134 -3.98 -14.47 8.93
C TRP A 134 -3.57 -13.96 7.54
N VAL A 135 -2.45 -13.23 7.44
CA VAL A 135 -1.78 -12.97 6.16
C VAL A 135 -0.95 -14.19 5.83
N LEU A 136 -1.35 -14.90 4.79
CA LEU A 136 -0.75 -16.19 4.44
C LEU A 136 0.65 -15.97 3.90
N GLN A 137 1.62 -16.74 4.43
CA GLN A 137 2.97 -16.74 3.90
C GLN A 137 3.02 -17.56 2.61
N MET A 138 3.12 -16.90 1.46
CA MET A 138 3.01 -17.53 0.15
C MET A 138 3.56 -16.62 -0.95
N GLU A 139 4.18 -17.22 -1.97
CA GLU A 139 4.56 -16.50 -3.18
C GLU A 139 3.34 -16.15 -4.03
N VAL A 140 3.44 -15.07 -4.82
CA VAL A 140 2.32 -14.57 -5.63
C VAL A 140 1.86 -15.61 -6.66
N SER A 141 2.79 -16.29 -7.33
CA SER A 141 2.48 -17.35 -8.30
C SER A 141 1.71 -18.51 -7.65
N GLU A 142 2.15 -18.98 -6.49
CA GLU A 142 1.48 -20.04 -5.72
C GLU A 142 0.07 -19.62 -5.28
N ALA A 143 -0.08 -18.36 -4.86
CA ALA A 143 -1.37 -17.82 -4.45
C ALA A 143 -2.36 -17.74 -5.62
N LEU A 144 -1.90 -17.31 -6.79
CA LEU A 144 -2.72 -17.26 -8.00
C LEU A 144 -3.18 -18.66 -8.41
N GLU A 145 -2.27 -19.64 -8.40
CA GLU A 145 -2.61 -21.04 -8.70
C GLU A 145 -3.65 -21.59 -7.73
N LYS A 146 -3.43 -21.40 -6.42
CA LYS A 146 -4.28 -21.93 -5.36
C LYS A 146 -5.66 -21.29 -5.30
N PHE A 147 -5.74 -19.97 -5.42
CA PHE A 147 -6.95 -19.22 -5.13
C PHE A 147 -7.77 -18.90 -6.38
N GLN A 148 -7.15 -18.85 -7.57
CA GLN A 148 -7.80 -18.48 -8.82
C GLN A 148 -8.70 -17.23 -8.66
N PRO A 149 -8.14 -16.09 -8.19
CA PRO A 149 -8.93 -14.90 -7.90
C PRO A 149 -9.48 -14.28 -9.18
N GLU A 150 -10.57 -13.52 -9.04
CA GLU A 150 -11.09 -12.70 -10.14
C GLU A 150 -10.37 -11.36 -10.22
N LEU A 151 -10.02 -10.79 -9.07
CA LEU A 151 -9.36 -9.50 -8.95
C LEU A 151 -8.11 -9.62 -8.10
N VAL A 152 -7.02 -9.00 -8.54
CA VAL A 152 -5.79 -8.88 -7.76
C VAL A 152 -5.58 -7.42 -7.33
N ILE A 153 -5.16 -7.21 -6.09
CA ILE A 153 -4.66 -5.92 -5.60
C ILE A 153 -3.18 -6.13 -5.27
N ALA A 154 -2.31 -5.25 -5.75
CA ALA A 154 -0.91 -5.21 -5.34
C ALA A 154 -0.57 -3.78 -4.93
N SER A 155 -0.39 -3.57 -3.63
CA SER A 155 0.04 -2.28 -3.09
C SER A 155 1.51 -2.31 -2.76
N TRP A 156 2.27 -1.36 -3.31
CA TRP A 156 3.72 -1.27 -3.11
C TRP A 156 4.43 -2.56 -3.52
N MET A 157 4.06 -3.09 -4.69
CA MET A 157 4.70 -4.23 -5.34
C MET A 157 6.22 -4.06 -5.32
N PRO A 158 7.00 -5.07 -4.91
CA PRO A 158 8.46 -4.98 -4.92
C PRO A 158 8.99 -4.59 -6.31
N PRO A 159 10.08 -3.81 -6.38
CA PRO A 159 10.69 -3.50 -7.66
C PRO A 159 11.22 -4.76 -8.34
N SER A 160 11.00 -4.90 -9.64
CA SER A 160 11.39 -6.08 -10.43
C SER A 160 12.90 -6.31 -10.54
N TRP A 161 13.72 -5.35 -10.08
CA TRP A 161 15.18 -5.37 -10.16
C TRP A 161 15.83 -5.57 -8.79
N GLY A 162 15.31 -6.52 -8.01
CA GLY A 162 15.89 -6.94 -6.75
C GLY A 162 17.29 -7.55 -6.93
N TYR A 163 18.31 -6.71 -6.93
CA TYR A 163 19.75 -6.95 -6.72
C TYR A 163 20.51 -7.91 -7.67
N SER A 164 19.81 -8.65 -8.52
CA SER A 164 20.38 -9.46 -9.60
C SER A 164 19.90 -8.90 -10.93
N LEU A 165 20.84 -8.55 -11.82
CA LEU A 165 20.56 -8.17 -13.21
C LEU A 165 19.86 -9.28 -14.03
N PHE A 166 19.60 -10.44 -13.42
CA PHE A 166 19.12 -11.66 -14.07
C PHE A 166 17.75 -12.14 -13.57
N ASP A 167 17.23 -11.61 -12.46
CA ASP A 167 15.91 -12.01 -11.93
C ASP A 167 14.90 -10.89 -12.17
N ASN A 168 14.36 -10.85 -13.39
CA ASN A 168 13.22 -10.00 -13.74
C ASN A 168 11.92 -10.66 -13.23
N TYR A 169 11.71 -10.66 -11.92
CA TYR A 169 10.46 -11.16 -11.36
C TYR A 169 9.39 -10.07 -11.46
N GLU A 170 8.50 -10.20 -12.44
CA GLU A 170 7.40 -9.28 -12.70
C GLU A 170 6.07 -9.94 -12.29
N TRP A 171 5.39 -9.40 -11.26
CA TRP A 171 4.13 -10.01 -10.82
C TRP A 171 3.04 -9.88 -11.87
N THR A 172 3.08 -8.83 -12.70
CA THR A 172 2.05 -8.64 -13.72
C THR A 172 2.02 -9.76 -14.75
N ASP A 173 3.15 -10.39 -15.05
CA ASP A 173 3.19 -11.57 -15.93
C ASP A 173 2.42 -12.76 -15.34
N ASN A 174 2.54 -12.96 -14.02
CA ASN A 174 1.74 -13.96 -13.31
C ASN A 174 0.24 -13.60 -13.34
N PHE A 175 -0.12 -12.32 -13.19
CA PHE A 175 -1.52 -11.88 -13.29
C PHE A 175 -2.09 -12.14 -14.68
N HIS A 176 -1.32 -11.84 -15.74
CA HIS A 176 -1.76 -12.03 -17.14
C HIS A 176 -1.93 -13.51 -17.48
N SER A 177 -1.07 -14.36 -16.92
CA SER A 177 -1.06 -15.81 -17.15
C SER A 177 -2.16 -16.54 -16.37
N CYS A 178 -2.66 -15.96 -15.28
CA CYS A 178 -3.73 -16.56 -14.47
C CYS A 178 -5.10 -16.42 -15.17
N PRO A 179 -5.73 -17.51 -15.63
CA PRO A 179 -6.95 -17.42 -16.45
C PRO A 179 -8.14 -16.81 -15.72
N SER A 180 -8.21 -16.94 -14.39
CA SER A 180 -9.30 -16.43 -13.56
C SER A 180 -9.25 -14.92 -13.36
N VAL A 181 -8.06 -14.30 -13.44
CA VAL A 181 -7.88 -12.87 -13.21
C VAL A 181 -8.50 -12.10 -14.37
N LYS A 182 -9.43 -11.21 -14.03
CA LYS A 182 -10.12 -10.31 -14.96
C LYS A 182 -9.65 -8.88 -14.81
N GLU A 183 -9.16 -8.51 -13.63
CA GLU A 183 -8.65 -7.18 -13.35
C GLU A 183 -7.55 -7.26 -12.28
N TYR A 184 -6.52 -6.42 -12.40
CA TYR A 184 -5.62 -6.16 -11.28
C TYR A 184 -5.50 -4.66 -11.02
N ILE A 185 -5.24 -4.31 -9.76
CA ILE A 185 -5.10 -2.93 -9.28
C ILE A 185 -3.72 -2.77 -8.70
N LEU A 186 -2.96 -1.81 -9.22
CA LEU A 186 -1.67 -1.40 -8.65
C LEU A 186 -1.86 -0.13 -7.82
N ILE A 187 -1.27 -0.11 -6.62
CA ILE A 187 -1.27 1.05 -5.72
C ILE A 187 0.16 1.33 -5.29
N GLY A 188 0.76 2.44 -5.71
CA GLY A 188 2.16 2.69 -5.39
C GLY A 188 2.73 3.85 -6.17
N GLU A 189 4.04 4.00 -6.14
CA GLU A 189 4.73 5.01 -6.90
C GLU A 189 5.17 4.45 -8.25
N GLU A 190 4.81 5.14 -9.33
CA GLU A 190 5.23 4.74 -10.67
C GLU A 190 6.75 4.77 -10.81
N SER A 191 7.28 3.70 -11.38
CA SER A 191 8.66 3.60 -11.84
C SER A 191 8.74 4.19 -13.25
N ASP A 192 9.50 5.27 -13.45
CA ASP A 192 9.86 5.80 -14.76
C ASP A 192 11.23 5.27 -15.19
N GLU A 193 11.50 5.22 -16.50
CA GLU A 193 12.75 4.68 -17.09
C GLU A 193 14.04 5.34 -16.54
N GLY A 194 13.91 6.51 -15.88
CA GLY A 194 15.02 7.29 -15.35
C GLY A 194 15.21 7.25 -13.82
N ASN A 195 14.32 6.62 -13.03
CA ASN A 195 14.49 6.52 -11.58
C ASN A 195 14.65 5.09 -11.08
N ILE A 196 15.19 4.99 -9.86
CA ILE A 196 15.25 3.75 -9.10
C ILE A 196 13.80 3.22 -8.96
N PRO A 197 13.49 2.02 -9.50
CA PRO A 197 12.16 1.46 -9.42
C PRO A 197 11.77 1.31 -7.95
N GLN A 198 10.63 1.89 -7.56
CA GLN A 198 10.18 1.91 -6.17
C GLN A 198 8.98 0.99 -5.92
N CYS A 199 8.13 0.82 -6.93
CA CYS A 199 7.02 -0.13 -6.88
C CYS A 199 6.88 -0.78 -8.26
N GLY A 200 7.29 -2.03 -8.42
CA GLY A 200 7.31 -2.70 -9.73
C GLY A 200 8.28 -2.10 -10.75
N SER A 201 8.22 -2.59 -11.98
CA SER A 201 8.98 -2.08 -13.13
C SER A 201 8.20 -1.00 -13.88
N PHE A 202 8.85 -0.30 -14.81
CA PHE A 202 8.16 0.57 -15.77
C PHE A 202 7.05 -0.19 -16.52
N TYR A 203 7.33 -1.44 -16.93
CA TYR A 203 6.38 -2.28 -17.67
C TYR A 203 5.14 -2.66 -16.85
N SER A 204 5.27 -2.80 -15.52
CA SER A 204 4.12 -3.02 -14.64
C SER A 204 3.07 -1.91 -14.77
N TRP A 205 3.51 -0.68 -15.04
CA TRP A 205 2.68 0.52 -15.06
C TRP A 205 2.22 0.93 -16.46
N GLU A 206 2.90 0.53 -17.53
CA GLU A 206 2.53 0.91 -18.89
C GLU A 206 1.23 0.21 -19.35
N GLY A 207 1.03 -1.03 -18.89
CA GLY A 207 -0.05 -1.91 -19.35
C GLY A 207 0.29 -2.60 -20.67
N SER A 208 -0.68 -3.31 -21.24
CA SER A 208 -0.51 -4.00 -22.53
C SER A 208 -1.80 -3.98 -23.35
N PRO A 209 -1.80 -4.33 -24.65
CA PRO A 209 -3.03 -4.34 -25.45
C PRO A 209 -4.18 -5.17 -24.87
N ASN A 210 -3.84 -6.26 -24.17
CA ASN A 210 -4.84 -7.12 -23.51
C ASN A 210 -5.14 -6.68 -22.07
N TRP A 211 -4.36 -5.74 -21.52
CA TRP A 211 -4.47 -5.22 -20.16
C TRP A 211 -4.25 -3.70 -20.16
N PRO A 212 -5.14 -2.92 -20.81
CA PRO A 212 -4.99 -1.48 -20.88
C PRO A 212 -5.05 -0.86 -19.49
N ARG A 213 -4.13 0.08 -19.24
CA ARG A 213 -4.13 0.90 -18.03
C ARG A 213 -5.32 1.83 -17.99
N LYS A 214 -5.91 1.94 -16.80
CA LYS A 214 -6.91 2.94 -16.43
C LYS A 214 -6.58 3.57 -15.09
N ASP A 215 -6.18 4.83 -15.11
CA ASP A 215 -5.95 5.60 -13.90
C ASP A 215 -7.25 5.82 -13.12
N LEU A 216 -7.14 5.78 -11.79
CA LEU A 216 -8.25 6.03 -10.86
C LEU A 216 -8.00 7.31 -10.05
N PRO A 217 -7.98 8.50 -10.70
CA PRO A 217 -7.59 9.76 -10.07
C PRO A 217 -8.47 10.15 -8.88
N GLN A 218 -9.75 9.75 -8.88
CA GLN A 218 -10.68 9.94 -7.78
C GLN A 218 -10.25 9.19 -6.51
N LEU A 219 -9.54 8.06 -6.63
CA LEU A 219 -8.98 7.34 -5.49
C LEU A 219 -7.62 7.93 -5.09
N ASN A 220 -6.79 8.33 -6.06
CA ASN A 220 -5.48 8.96 -5.83
C ASN A 220 -5.62 10.17 -4.90
N ALA A 221 -6.61 11.03 -5.16
CA ALA A 221 -6.87 12.22 -4.37
C ALA A 221 -7.23 11.94 -2.90
N LEU A 222 -7.71 10.74 -2.58
CA LEU A 222 -8.16 10.35 -1.23
C LEU A 222 -7.12 9.55 -0.46
N SER A 223 -6.19 8.93 -1.16
CA SER A 223 -5.11 8.18 -0.55
C SER A 223 -4.05 9.11 0.07
N LEU A 224 -3.29 8.57 1.03
CA LEU A 224 -2.08 9.17 1.54
C LEU A 224 -0.98 8.12 1.44
N SER A 225 0.20 8.49 0.94
CA SER A 225 1.39 7.64 1.02
C SER A 225 2.45 8.28 1.89
N TYR A 226 3.54 7.54 2.16
CA TYR A 226 4.69 8.13 2.85
C TYR A 226 5.28 9.33 2.07
N LEU A 227 5.12 9.35 0.73
CA LEU A 227 5.59 10.43 -0.14
C LEU A 227 4.92 11.77 0.19
N ASP A 228 3.65 11.76 0.60
CA ASP A 228 2.90 12.98 0.96
C ASP A 228 3.52 13.75 2.14
N PHE A 229 4.42 13.11 2.88
CA PHE A 229 5.10 13.67 4.04
C PHE A 229 6.56 14.03 3.76
N LEU A 230 7.13 13.62 2.62
CA LEU A 230 8.50 13.95 2.22
C LEU A 230 8.66 15.46 1.99
N GLN A 231 9.31 16.17 2.93
CA GLN A 231 9.53 17.62 2.83
C GLN A 231 10.62 18.02 1.84
N LYS A 232 11.47 17.09 1.39
CA LYS A 232 12.79 17.42 0.82
C LYS A 232 13.07 16.91 -0.60
N ILE A 233 12.07 16.53 -1.37
CA ILE A 233 12.27 16.18 -2.78
C ILE A 233 11.32 17.01 -3.65
N GLU A 234 11.90 17.87 -4.48
CA GLU A 234 11.28 18.66 -5.55
C GLU A 234 10.70 17.78 -6.67
N ARG A 235 9.83 16.82 -6.34
CA ARG A 235 9.13 16.04 -7.34
C ARG A 235 7.68 15.89 -6.94
N ASP A 236 6.76 16.16 -7.88
CA ASP A 236 5.32 15.92 -7.81
C ASP A 236 4.95 14.41 -7.67
N ARG A 237 5.85 13.58 -7.12
CA ARG A 237 5.65 12.15 -6.95
C ARG A 237 4.55 11.90 -5.93
N LYS A 238 3.60 11.07 -6.34
CA LYS A 238 2.45 10.68 -5.54
C LYS A 238 2.24 9.19 -5.75
N SER A 239 1.67 8.54 -4.74
CA SER A 239 1.10 7.23 -4.99
C SER A 239 -0.04 7.37 -5.99
N ILE A 240 0.01 6.56 -7.03
CA ILE A 240 -1.05 6.40 -8.01
C ILE A 240 -1.73 5.05 -7.83
N ILE A 241 -2.97 4.99 -8.29
CA ILE A 241 -3.82 3.83 -8.26
C ILE A 241 -4.35 3.64 -9.67
N CYS A 242 -4.02 2.50 -10.25
CA CYS A 242 -4.35 2.14 -11.62
C CYS A 242 -5.03 0.79 -11.64
N SER A 243 -6.01 0.65 -12.52
CA SER A 243 -6.67 -0.62 -12.84
C SER A 243 -6.22 -1.08 -14.22
N PHE A 244 -6.07 -2.38 -14.37
CA PHE A 244 -5.73 -3.05 -15.62
C PHE A 244 -6.72 -4.18 -15.82
N LYS A 245 -7.61 -4.01 -16.80
CA LYS A 245 -8.71 -4.94 -17.04
C LYS A 245 -8.45 -5.75 -18.30
N LYS A 246 -8.65 -7.06 -18.21
CA LYS A 246 -8.53 -7.98 -19.34
C LYS A 246 -9.56 -7.63 -20.44
N VAL A 247 -9.10 -7.52 -21.69
CA VAL A 247 -9.93 -7.29 -22.88
C VAL A 247 -10.36 -8.61 -23.50
#